data_AF-A0AAV5SI99-F1
#
_entry.id   AF-A0AAV5SI99-F1
#
_cell.length_a   1.000
_cell.length_b   1.000
_cell.length_c   1.000
_cell.angle_alpha   90.00
_cell.angle_beta   90.00
_cell.angle_gamma   90.00
#
_symmetry.space_group_name_H-M   'P 1'
#
loop_
_entity.id
_entity.type
_entity.pdbx_description
1 polymer ?
#
loop_
_entity_poly.entity_id
_entity_poly.type
_entity_poly.pdbx_seq_one_letter_code
_entity_poly.pdbx_strand_id
1 'polypeptide(L)'
;MNLSYGLHWDRDFLVDIVFRVQSVMPIISSLTIYPVSFYLLLVEGPTMIREIRAAYIAYFVVHSLFDVIFSSLLRVYVFPPFGLFYCEGILCTSGLDKQNVVAILSGVVIMCIPPYVFLIIRKMLLFGASFSIFLSPVIFLNTHAMRTLKKSNAFSNKTQQLMMKVFEVFRLQV
;
A
#
# COMPACT_ATOMS: atom_id res chain seq x y z
N MET A 1 -5.22 3.55 -36.92
CA MET A 1 -3.80 3.93 -36.83
C MET A 1 -2.97 2.65 -36.69
N ASN A 2 -2.13 2.32 -37.67
CA ASN A 2 -1.16 1.22 -37.55
C ASN A 2 0.04 1.74 -36.76
N LEU A 3 0.21 1.25 -35.52
CA LEU A 3 1.36 1.55 -34.68
C LEU A 3 2.55 0.71 -35.18
N SER A 4 3.60 1.34 -35.71
CA SER A 4 4.82 0.66 -36.24
C SER A 4 5.58 -0.21 -35.24
N TYR A 5 5.23 -0.16 -33.96
CA TYR A 5 5.98 -0.81 -32.88
C TYR A 5 5.61 -2.28 -32.65
N GLY A 6 4.75 -2.89 -33.46
CA GLY A 6 4.41 -4.32 -33.30
C GLY A 6 3.57 -4.66 -32.05
N LEU A 7 3.05 -3.65 -31.34
CA LEU A 7 2.23 -3.78 -30.12
C LEU A 7 0.79 -4.29 -30.36
N HIS A 8 0.50 -4.87 -31.52
CA HIS A 8 -0.82 -5.40 -31.83
C HIS A 8 -1.13 -6.64 -30.97
N TRP A 9 -0.12 -7.49 -30.69
CA TRP A 9 -0.30 -8.66 -29.82
C TRP A 9 -0.70 -8.28 -28.39
N ASP A 10 0.00 -7.32 -27.76
CA ASP A 10 -0.36 -6.86 -26.42
C ASP A 10 -1.74 -6.20 -26.42
N ARG A 11 -2.05 -5.39 -27.44
CA ARG A 11 -3.36 -4.75 -27.52
C ARG A 11 -4.49 -5.76 -27.68
N ASP A 12 -4.34 -6.77 -28.54
CA ASP A 12 -5.45 -7.64 -28.89
C ASP A 12 -5.62 -8.80 -27.89
N PHE A 13 -4.56 -9.21 -27.17
CA PHE A 13 -4.64 -10.31 -26.18
C PHE A 13 -4.62 -9.84 -24.72
N LEU A 14 -3.72 -8.93 -24.33
CA LEU A 14 -3.63 -8.52 -22.92
C LEU A 14 -4.82 -7.65 -22.51
N VAL A 15 -5.29 -6.76 -23.39
CA VAL A 15 -6.39 -5.85 -23.06
C VAL A 15 -7.67 -6.63 -22.76
N ASP A 16 -8.01 -7.61 -23.60
CA ASP A 16 -9.19 -8.46 -23.41
C ASP A 16 -9.10 -9.27 -22.11
N ILE A 17 -7.93 -9.86 -21.82
CA ILE A 17 -7.71 -10.61 -20.58
C ILE A 17 -7.83 -9.67 -19.39
N VAL A 18 -7.18 -8.51 -19.42
CA VAL A 18 -7.20 -7.54 -18.32
C VAL A 18 -8.61 -7.02 -18.10
N PHE A 19 -9.39 -6.74 -19.14
CA PHE A 19 -10.77 -6.31 -18.98
C PHE A 19 -11.69 -7.39 -18.44
N ARG A 20 -11.50 -8.66 -18.83
CA ARG A 20 -12.21 -9.77 -18.18
C ARG A 20 -11.86 -9.85 -16.71
N VAL A 21 -10.57 -9.79 -16.35
CA VAL A 21 -10.12 -9.83 -14.96
C VAL A 21 -10.65 -8.62 -14.18
N GLN A 22 -10.51 -7.40 -14.71
CA GLN A 22 -11.02 -6.17 -14.11
C GLN A 22 -12.54 -6.15 -13.97
N SER A 23 -13.29 -6.91 -14.77
CA SER A 23 -14.74 -7.03 -14.61
C SER A 23 -15.13 -7.98 -13.48
N VAL A 24 -14.36 -9.05 -13.26
CA VAL A 24 -14.66 -10.10 -12.28
C VAL A 24 -14.07 -9.79 -10.90
N MET A 25 -12.84 -9.27 -10.86
CA MET A 25 -12.13 -8.93 -9.64
C MET A 25 -12.92 -8.02 -8.67
N PRO A 26 -13.53 -6.88 -9.08
CA PRO A 26 -14.29 -6.02 -8.17
C PRO A 26 -15.51 -6.73 -7.58
N ILE A 27 -16.12 -7.67 -8.30
CA ILE A 27 -17.25 -8.48 -7.80
C ILE A 27 -16.74 -9.42 -6.71
N ILE A 28 -15.62 -10.10 -6.97
CA ILE A 28 -14.99 -10.96 -5.96
C ILE A 28 -14.56 -10.14 -4.74
N SER A 29 -13.85 -9.03 -4.94
CA SER A 29 -13.39 -8.15 -3.87
C SER A 29 -14.55 -7.59 -3.04
N SER A 30 -15.63 -7.18 -3.69
CA SER A 30 -16.81 -6.63 -3.00
C SER A 30 -17.63 -7.67 -2.24
N LEU A 31 -17.65 -8.92 -2.71
CA LEU A 31 -18.36 -10.01 -2.02
C LEU A 31 -17.53 -10.72 -0.96
N THR A 32 -16.20 -10.73 -1.09
CA THR A 32 -15.32 -11.49 -0.19
C THR A 32 -14.46 -10.57 0.69
N ILE A 33 -13.63 -9.72 0.10
CA ILE A 33 -12.62 -8.94 0.81
C ILE A 33 -13.28 -7.87 1.69
N TYR A 34 -14.23 -7.09 1.16
CA TYR A 34 -14.88 -6.02 1.94
C TYR A 34 -15.72 -6.55 3.09
N PRO A 35 -16.61 -7.55 2.90
CA PRO A 35 -17.42 -8.07 4.01
C PRO A 35 -16.57 -8.72 5.10
N VAL A 36 -15.49 -9.44 4.73
CA VAL A 36 -14.56 -10.02 5.70
C VAL A 36 -13.85 -8.92 6.50
N SER A 37 -13.37 -7.87 5.84
CA SER A 37 -12.72 -6.74 6.51
C SER A 37 -13.67 -5.97 7.42
N PHE A 38 -14.92 -5.75 6.99
CA PHE A 38 -15.97 -5.16 7.80
C PHE A 38 -16.32 -6.05 8.99
N TYR A 39 -16.48 -7.35 8.78
CA TYR A 39 -16.76 -8.31 9.84
C TYR A 39 -15.68 -8.28 10.92
N LEU A 40 -14.40 -8.32 10.52
CA LEU A 40 -13.27 -8.25 11.43
C LEU A 40 -13.28 -6.94 12.23
N LEU A 41 -13.56 -5.81 11.58
CA LEU A 41 -13.73 -4.51 12.24
C LEU A 41 -14.93 -4.44 13.20
N LEU A 42 -16.03 -5.13 12.90
CA LEU A 42 -17.23 -5.12 13.73
C LEU A 42 -17.08 -6.03 14.95
N VAL A 43 -16.46 -7.21 14.76
CA VAL A 43 -16.30 -8.24 15.80
C VAL A 43 -15.14 -7.94 16.74
N GLU A 44 -13.97 -7.55 16.21
CA GLU A 44 -12.80 -7.20 17.05
C GLU A 44 -12.81 -5.74 17.51
N GLY A 45 -13.71 -4.93 16.93
CA GLY A 45 -13.83 -3.50 17.14
C GLY A 45 -14.15 -2.98 18.55
N PRO A 46 -14.68 -3.74 19.53
CA PRO A 46 -14.95 -3.19 20.87
C PRO A 46 -13.70 -2.69 21.59
N THR A 47 -12.52 -3.21 21.24
CA THR A 47 -11.22 -2.79 21.80
C THR A 47 -10.66 -1.53 21.13
N MET A 48 -11.25 -1.10 20.02
CA MET A 48 -10.74 -0.03 19.18
C MET A 48 -11.35 1.32 19.55
N ILE A 49 -10.52 2.37 19.59
CA ILE A 49 -10.98 3.75 19.79
C ILE A 49 -11.99 4.12 18.68
N ARG A 50 -13.15 4.66 19.07
CA ARG A 50 -14.28 4.95 18.17
C ARG A 50 -13.90 5.80 16.95
N GLU A 51 -13.01 6.77 17.12
CA GLU A 51 -12.52 7.62 16.03
C GLU A 51 -11.77 6.83 14.96
N ILE A 52 -10.94 5.85 15.37
CA ILE A 52 -10.18 5.02 14.43
C ILE A 52 -11.13 4.10 13.67
N ARG A 53 -12.12 3.54 14.38
CA ARG A 53 -13.15 2.71 13.76
C ARG A 53 -13.94 3.50 12.72
N ALA A 54 -14.34 4.72 13.03
CA ALA A 54 -15.03 5.60 12.07
C ALA A 54 -14.17 5.88 10.83
N ALA A 55 -12.87 6.16 11.02
CA ALA A 55 -11.94 6.38 9.91
C ALA A 55 -11.73 5.14 9.04
N TYR A 56 -11.65 3.95 9.63
CA TYR A 56 -11.58 2.69 8.87
C TYR A 56 -12.86 2.42 8.08
N ILE A 57 -14.03 2.63 8.69
CA ILE A 57 -15.32 2.48 7.99
C ILE A 57 -15.40 3.44 6.81
N ALA A 58 -15.06 4.72 7.02
CA ALA A 58 -15.02 5.72 5.96
C ALA A 58 -14.06 5.33 4.84
N TYR A 59 -12.85 4.84 5.19
CA TYR A 59 -11.87 4.34 4.23
C TYR A 59 -12.42 3.17 3.41
N PHE A 60 -13.04 2.17 4.04
CA PHE A 60 -13.60 1.02 3.33
C PHE A 60 -14.76 1.41 2.41
N VAL A 61 -15.63 2.34 2.82
CA VAL A 61 -16.71 2.85 1.97
C VAL A 61 -16.13 3.57 0.75
N VAL A 62 -15.16 4.47 0.96
CA VAL A 62 -14.51 5.22 -0.13
C VAL A 62 -13.77 4.27 -1.07
N HIS A 63 -13.07 3.27 -0.54
CA HIS A 63 -12.34 2.29 -1.35
C HIS A 63 -13.28 1.38 -2.15
N SER A 64 -14.40 0.95 -1.55
CA SER A 64 -15.42 0.18 -2.27
C SER A 64 -16.07 1.00 -3.39
N LEU A 65 -16.34 2.29 -3.17
CA LEU A 65 -16.84 3.18 -4.23
C LEU A 65 -15.80 3.37 -5.33
N PHE A 66 -14.53 3.50 -4.97
CA PHE A 66 -13.42 3.62 -5.90
C PHE A 66 -13.35 2.39 -6.81
N ASP A 67 -13.39 1.19 -6.25
CA ASP A 67 -13.39 -0.05 -7.04
C ASP A 67 -14.53 -0.06 -8.04
N VAL A 68 -15.76 0.23 -7.62
CA VAL A 68 -16.93 0.26 -8.50
C VAL A 68 -16.76 1.29 -9.62
N ILE A 69 -16.29 2.49 -9.30
CA ILE A 69 -16.08 3.55 -10.29
C ILE A 69 -14.99 3.15 -11.29
N PHE A 70 -13.86 2.63 -10.82
CA PHE A 70 -12.73 2.30 -11.67
C PHE A 70 -12.96 1.04 -12.49
N SER A 71 -13.62 0.03 -11.94
CA SER A 71 -13.83 -1.25 -12.62
C SER A 71 -15.04 -1.26 -13.55
N SER A 72 -16.12 -0.58 -13.14
CA SER A 72 -17.42 -0.66 -13.81
C SER A 72 -17.73 0.59 -14.62
N LEU A 73 -17.45 1.77 -14.07
CA LEU A 73 -17.84 3.03 -14.71
C LEU A 73 -16.81 3.57 -15.69
N LEU A 74 -15.53 3.50 -15.37
CA LEU A 74 -14.45 4.05 -16.19
C LEU A 74 -13.64 2.96 -16.90
N ARG A 75 -13.32 1.84 -16.23
CA ARG A 75 -12.50 0.76 -16.78
C ARG A 75 -11.27 1.30 -17.53
N VAL A 76 -10.40 1.94 -16.75
CA VAL A 76 -9.20 2.61 -17.28
C VAL A 76 -8.08 1.60 -17.39
N TYR A 77 -7.54 1.43 -18.59
CA TYR A 77 -6.31 0.69 -18.83
C TYR A 77 -5.18 1.68 -19.11
N VAL A 78 -4.15 1.65 -18.25
CA VAL A 78 -2.92 2.40 -18.45
C VAL A 78 -2.02 1.54 -19.31
N PHE A 79 -1.65 2.02 -20.49
CA PHE A 79 -0.59 1.41 -21.29
C PHE A 79 0.76 2.00 -20.88
N PRO A 80 1.54 1.39 -19.98
CA PRO A 80 2.94 1.75 -19.85
C PRO A 80 3.66 1.41 -21.16
N PRO A 81 4.60 2.25 -21.64
CA PRO A 81 5.08 3.52 -21.08
C PRO A 81 4.35 4.78 -21.61
N PHE A 82 3.33 4.63 -22.47
CA PHE A 82 2.86 5.73 -23.33
C PHE A 82 1.90 6.73 -22.67
N GLY A 83 1.55 6.56 -21.38
CA GLY A 83 0.63 7.46 -20.69
C GLY A 83 -0.75 7.57 -21.34
N LEU A 84 -1.06 6.67 -22.28
CA LEU A 84 -2.34 6.61 -22.96
C LEU A 84 -3.33 5.91 -22.04
N PHE A 85 -4.38 6.65 -21.68
CA PHE A 85 -5.52 6.13 -20.97
C PHE A 85 -6.53 5.61 -21.98
N TYR A 86 -6.63 4.30 -22.09
CA TYR A 86 -7.72 3.67 -22.82
C TYR A 86 -8.87 3.43 -21.85
N CYS A 87 -10.06 3.90 -22.23
CA CYS A 87 -11.25 3.89 -21.38
C CYS A 87 -12.40 3.19 -22.10
N GLU A 88 -12.95 2.16 -21.46
CA GLU A 88 -14.02 1.31 -22.03
C GLU A 88 -15.24 1.17 -21.11
N GLY A 89 -15.38 2.04 -20.11
CA GLY A 89 -16.50 2.01 -19.17
C GLY A 89 -17.78 2.71 -19.66
N ILE A 90 -18.86 2.57 -18.89
CA ILE A 90 -20.18 3.14 -19.16
C ILE A 90 -20.09 4.66 -19.43
N LEU A 91 -19.31 5.40 -18.63
CA LEU A 91 -19.12 6.85 -18.82
C LEU A 91 -18.35 7.19 -20.11
N CYS A 92 -17.49 6.29 -20.57
CA CYS A 92 -16.73 6.50 -21.80
C CYS A 92 -17.55 6.18 -23.05
N THR A 93 -18.51 5.26 -22.95
CA THR A 93 -19.47 4.98 -24.02
C THR A 93 -20.64 5.97 -24.10
N SER A 94 -20.91 6.74 -23.03
CA SER A 94 -22.06 7.65 -22.97
C SER A 94 -21.90 8.95 -23.77
N GLY A 95 -20.79 9.11 -24.50
CA GLY A 95 -20.53 10.31 -25.30
C GLY A 95 -20.19 11.57 -24.48
N LEU A 96 -19.80 11.41 -23.21
CA LEU A 96 -19.33 12.53 -22.39
C LEU A 96 -18.03 13.10 -22.95
N ASP A 97 -17.87 14.41 -22.84
CA ASP A 97 -16.61 15.05 -23.20
C ASP A 97 -15.46 14.55 -22.31
N LYS A 98 -14.28 14.39 -22.91
CA LYS A 98 -13.10 13.82 -22.26
C LYS A 98 -12.69 14.62 -21.02
N GLN A 99 -12.89 15.93 -21.03
CA GLN A 99 -12.59 16.80 -19.89
C GLN A 99 -13.43 16.44 -18.67
N ASN A 100 -14.71 16.16 -18.86
CA ASN A 100 -15.62 15.77 -17.77
C ASN A 100 -15.26 14.41 -17.19
N VAL A 101 -14.93 13.44 -18.05
CA VAL A 101 -14.50 12.11 -17.60
C VAL A 101 -13.22 12.20 -16.75
N VAL A 102 -12.24 12.99 -17.19
CA VAL A 102 -10.99 13.21 -16.46
C VAL A 102 -11.23 13.99 -15.16
N ALA A 103 -12.15 14.96 -15.14
CA ALA A 103 -12.53 15.69 -13.93
C ALA A 103 -13.21 14.80 -12.89
N ILE A 104 -14.10 13.89 -13.32
CA ILE A 104 -14.72 12.90 -12.42
C ILE A 104 -13.66 11.94 -11.87
N LEU A 105 -12.79 11.43 -12.74
CA LEU A 105 -11.69 10.54 -12.35
C LEU A 105 -10.78 11.21 -11.31
N SER A 106 -10.34 12.44 -11.55
CA SER A 106 -9.45 13.16 -10.63
C SER A 106 -10.14 13.49 -9.31
N GLY A 107 -11.42 13.88 -9.33
CA GLY A 107 -12.21 14.11 -8.12
C GLY A 107 -12.30 12.88 -7.23
N VAL A 108 -12.57 11.72 -7.83
CA VAL A 108 -12.65 10.44 -7.10
C VAL A 108 -11.30 10.06 -6.49
N VAL A 109 -10.20 10.22 -7.23
CA VAL A 109 -8.84 9.99 -6.72
C VAL A 109 -8.52 10.93 -5.55
N ILE A 110 -8.80 12.22 -5.70
CA ILE A 110 -8.56 13.23 -4.66
C ILE A 110 -9.36 12.91 -3.40
N MET A 111 -10.60 12.45 -3.50
CA MET A 111 -11.38 12.04 -2.33
C MET A 111 -10.83 10.79 -1.61
N CYS A 112 -10.11 9.91 -2.31
CA CYS A 112 -9.52 8.70 -1.73
C CYS A 112 -8.22 8.94 -0.97
N ILE A 113 -7.47 9.98 -1.33
CA ILE A 113 -6.14 10.25 -0.76
C ILE A 113 -6.21 10.59 0.75
N PRO A 114 -7.08 11.52 1.22
CA PRO A 114 -7.13 11.91 2.62
C PRO A 114 -7.34 10.75 3.62
N PRO A 115 -8.34 9.86 3.45
CA PRO A 115 -8.53 8.75 4.39
C PRO A 115 -7.34 7.78 4.38
N TYR A 116 -6.71 7.56 3.22
CA TYR A 116 -5.52 6.73 3.11
C TYR A 116 -4.31 7.32 3.86
N VAL A 117 -4.02 8.61 3.65
CA VAL A 117 -2.91 9.32 4.32
C VAL A 117 -3.15 9.38 5.83
N PHE A 118 -4.37 9.68 6.27
CA PHE A 118 -4.73 9.69 7.69
C PHE A 118 -4.45 8.34 8.36
N LEU A 119 -4.85 7.23 7.72
CA LEU A 119 -4.60 5.89 8.25
C LEU A 119 -3.11 5.52 8.26
N ILE A 120 -2.34 5.90 7.22
CA ILE A 120 -0.89 5.64 7.17
C ILE A 120 -0.17 6.37 8.29
N ILE A 121 -0.41 7.67 8.47
CA ILE A 121 0.26 8.48 9.49
C ILE A 121 0.03 7.85 10.87
N ARG A 122 -1.19 7.40 11.16
CA ARG A 122 -1.52 6.78 12.44
C ARG A 122 -0.87 5.41 12.62
N LYS A 123 -0.81 4.59 11.56
CA LYS A 123 -0.09 3.30 11.59
C LYS A 123 1.40 3.49 11.79
N MET A 124 2.02 4.44 11.09
CA MET A 124 3.44 4.79 11.24
C MET A 124 3.74 5.31 12.65
N LEU A 125 2.86 6.12 13.24
CA LEU A 125 3.01 6.61 14.60
C LEU A 125 2.95 5.46 15.63
N LEU A 126 2.01 4.53 15.48
CA LEU A 126 1.92 3.34 16.35
C LEU A 126 3.13 2.41 16.18
N PHE A 127 3.59 2.21 14.95
CA PHE A 127 4.76 1.41 14.66
C PHE A 127 6.03 2.04 15.25
N GLY A 128 6.22 3.35 15.06
CA GLY A 128 7.33 4.10 15.64
C GLY A 128 7.32 4.08 17.18
N ALA A 129 6.14 4.23 17.80
CA ALA A 129 5.99 4.12 19.24
C ALA A 129 6.34 2.72 19.75
N SER A 130 5.86 1.66 19.07
CA SER A 130 6.19 0.28 19.41
C SER A 130 7.69 0.02 19.30
N PHE A 131 8.32 0.47 18.21
CA PHE A 131 9.75 0.33 18.00
C PHE A 131 10.56 1.04 19.08
N SER A 132 10.17 2.24 19.49
CA SER A 132 10.82 2.98 20.60
C SER A 132 10.76 2.22 21.94
N ILE A 133 9.61 1.62 22.24
CA ILE A 133 9.42 0.79 23.44
C ILE A 133 10.32 -0.45 23.41
N PHE A 134 10.47 -1.12 22.27
CA PHE A 134 11.32 -2.31 22.14
C PHE A 134 12.81 -1.99 22.03
N LEU A 135 13.18 -0.84 21.44
CA LEU A 135 14.57 -0.44 21.27
C LEU A 135 15.25 -0.23 22.63
N SER A 136 14.53 0.32 23.61
CA SER A 136 15.08 0.63 24.94
C SER A 136 15.57 -0.63 25.69
N PRO A 137 14.77 -1.71 25.86
CA PRO A 137 15.23 -2.98 26.42
C PRO A 137 16.36 -3.63 25.63
N VAL A 138 16.32 -3.55 24.30
CA VAL A 138 17.37 -4.15 23.45
C VAL A 138 18.70 -3.44 23.66
N ILE A 139 18.72 -2.11 23.70
CA ILE A 139 19.93 -1.33 24.00
C ILE A 139 20.40 -1.63 25.43
N PHE A 140 19.48 -1.70 26.40
CA PHE A 140 19.82 -2.03 27.78
C PHE A 140 20.44 -3.44 27.90
N LEU A 141 19.85 -4.45 27.27
CA LEU A 141 20.36 -5.82 27.30
C LEU A 141 21.70 -5.93 26.58
N ASN A 142 21.88 -5.27 25.44
CA ASN A 142 23.16 -5.24 24.73
C ASN A 142 24.24 -4.55 25.56
N THR A 143 23.95 -3.38 26.14
CA THR A 143 24.91 -2.67 26.99
C THR A 143 25.22 -3.45 28.27
N HIS A 144 24.23 -4.11 28.87
CA HIS A 144 24.43 -4.99 30.02
C HIS A 144 25.28 -6.22 29.65
N ALA A 145 24.97 -6.90 28.54
CA ALA A 145 25.76 -8.03 28.04
C ALA A 145 27.21 -7.63 27.77
N MET A 146 27.45 -6.48 27.13
CA MET A 146 28.79 -5.96 26.91
C MET A 146 29.53 -5.68 28.23
N ARG A 147 28.85 -5.12 29.24
CA ARG A 147 29.44 -4.90 30.57
C ARG A 147 29.79 -6.21 31.27
N THR A 148 28.90 -7.20 31.21
CA THR A 148 29.10 -8.53 31.81
C THR A 148 30.26 -9.26 31.13
N LEU A 149 30.30 -9.26 29.81
CA LEU A 149 31.39 -9.88 29.06
C LEU A 149 32.73 -9.18 29.33
N LYS A 150 32.75 -7.85 29.46
CA LYS A 150 33.95 -7.10 29.84
C LYS A 150 34.48 -7.51 31.23
N LYS A 151 33.59 -7.76 32.20
CA LYS A 151 33.98 -8.24 33.53
C LYS A 151 34.51 -9.67 33.52
N SER A 152 34.04 -10.51 32.60
CA SER A 152 34.42 -11.92 32.56
C SER A 152 35.81 -12.21 31.98
N ASN A 153 36.54 -11.20 31.46
CA ASN A 153 37.79 -11.39 30.69
C ASN A 153 37.69 -12.44 29.55
N ALA A 154 36.48 -12.84 29.16
CA ALA A 154 36.25 -13.87 28.16
C ALA A 154 36.44 -13.38 26.71
N PHE A 155 36.71 -12.09 26.52
CA PHE A 155 36.94 -11.54 25.19
C PHE A 155 38.37 -11.82 24.72
N SER A 156 38.49 -12.71 23.74
CA SER A 156 39.71 -12.85 22.95
C SER A 156 39.97 -11.57 22.16
N ASN A 157 41.22 -11.07 22.17
CA ASN A 157 41.65 -9.90 21.40
C ASN A 157 41.27 -9.98 19.90
N LYS A 158 41.20 -11.20 19.35
CA LYS A 158 40.80 -11.43 17.95
C LYS A 158 39.34 -11.05 17.70
N THR A 159 38.43 -11.35 18.63
CA THR A 159 36.99 -11.06 18.46
C THR A 159 36.72 -9.56 18.56
N GLN A 160 37.42 -8.84 19.43
CA GLN A 160 37.33 -7.37 19.51
C GLN A 160 37.83 -6.69 18.25
N GLN A 161 38.95 -7.14 17.68
CA GLN A 161 39.45 -6.60 16.41
C GLN A 161 38.47 -6.85 15.26
N LEU A 162 37.85 -8.04 15.18
CA LEU A 162 36.87 -8.33 14.14
C LEU A 162 35.63 -7.43 14.30
N MET A 163 35.13 -7.25 15.52
CA MET A 163 33.96 -6.41 15.78
C MET A 163 34.21 -4.95 15.41
N MET A 164 35.40 -4.42 15.69
CA MET A 164 35.80 -3.06 15.30
C MET A 164 35.84 -2.89 13.77
N LYS A 165 36.38 -3.88 13.05
CA LYS A 165 36.39 -3.85 11.57
C LYS A 165 34.97 -3.87 10.99
N VAL A 166 34.08 -4.67 11.56
CA VAL A 166 32.67 -4.70 11.14
C VAL A 166 31.99 -3.36 11.40
N PHE A 167 32.25 -2.72 12.54
CA PHE A 167 31.71 -1.39 12.85
C PHE A 167 32.20 -0.30 11.89
N GLU A 168 33.47 -0.33 11.46
CA GLU A 168 33.98 0.59 10.45
C GLU A 168 33.25 0.44 9.11
N VAL A 169 32.98 -0.80 8.68
CA VAL A 169 32.26 -1.05 7.42
C VAL A 169 30.84 -0.47 7.48
N PHE A 170 30.11 -0.65 8.59
CA PHE A 170 28.78 -0.07 8.76
C PHE A 170 28.81 1.46 8.82
N ARG A 171 29.85 2.06 9.42
CA ARG A 171 30.01 3.51 9.50
C ARG A 171 30.25 4.17 8.14
N LEU A 172 30.80 3.44 7.17
CA LEU A 172 31.03 3.94 5.80
C LEU A 172 29.79 3.87 4.90
N GLN A 173 28.72 3.18 5.33
CA GLN A 173 27.48 3.01 4.55
C GLN A 173 26.37 4.02 4.89
N VAL A 174 26.59 4.89 5.89
CA VAL A 174 25.69 5.97 6.31
C VAL A 174 26.30 7.30 5.89
#